data_AF-A0A948ZJX4-F1
#
_entry.id   AF-A0A948ZJX4-F1
#
_cell.length_a   1.000
_cell.length_b   1.000
_cell.length_c   1.000
_cell.angle_alpha   90.00
_cell.angle_beta   90.00
_cell.angle_gamma   90.00
#
_symmetry.space_group_name_H-M   'P 1'
#
loop_
_entity.id
_entity.type
_entity.pdbx_description
1 polymer ?
#
loop_
_entity_poly.entity_id
_entity_poly.type
_entity_poly.pdbx_seq_one_letter_code
_entity_poly.pdbx_strand_id
1 'polypeptide(L)' 'MNKEDLKKLSESELNKELMQLKKELFDLKFGLENGEVKDLSQFGKIRKDTARCLTFLKQKQA' A
#
# COMPACT_ATOMS: atom_id res chain seq x y z
N MET A 1 6.92 -0.82 -4.45
CA MET A 1 7.87 -1.29 -3.41
C MET A 1 8.69 -2.48 -3.86
N ASN A 2 9.94 -2.59 -3.40
CA ASN A 2 10.77 -3.79 -3.54
C ASN A 2 10.49 -4.77 -2.39
N LYS A 3 10.47 -6.07 -2.70
CA LYS A 3 10.10 -7.14 -1.75
C LYS A 3 11.09 -7.28 -0.58
N GLU A 4 12.32 -6.82 -0.76
CA GLU A 4 13.38 -6.94 0.24
C GLU A 4 13.20 -5.94 1.39
N ASP A 5 12.65 -4.76 1.12
CA ASP A 5 12.41 -3.73 2.12
C ASP A 5 11.28 -4.16 3.07
N LEU A 6 10.20 -4.72 2.51
CA LEU A 6 9.05 -5.28 3.26
C LEU A 6 9.43 -6.44 4.19
N LYS A 7 10.51 -7.16 3.88
CA LYS A 7 10.96 -8.29 4.71
C LYS A 7 11.76 -7.81 5.94
N LYS A 8 12.44 -6.67 5.83
CA LYS A 8 13.24 -6.06 6.91
C LYS A 8 12.38 -5.27 7.91
N LEU A 9 11.25 -4.72 7.46
CA LEU A 9 10.32 -3.94 8.28
C LEU A 9 9.66 -4.79 9.36
N SER A 10 9.60 -4.31 10.59
CA SER A 10 8.90 -4.95 11.73
C SER A 10 7.37 -4.94 11.55
N GLU A 11 6.63 -5.75 12.34
CA GLU A 11 5.15 -5.78 12.24
C GLU A 11 4.50 -4.42 12.48
N SER A 12 5.09 -3.59 13.34
CA SER A 12 4.59 -2.24 13.63
C SER A 12 4.80 -1.29 12.45
N GLU A 13 5.94 -1.42 11.75
CA GLU A 13 6.24 -0.62 10.57
C GLU A 13 5.41 -1.06 9.35
N LEU A 14 5.19 -2.37 9.18
CA LEU A 14 4.28 -2.91 8.17
C LEU A 14 2.84 -2.40 8.37
N ASN A 15 2.38 -2.29 9.61
CA ASN A 15 1.07 -1.71 9.90
C ASN A 15 1.02 -0.20 9.60
N LYS A 16 2.09 0.54 9.88
CA LYS A 16 2.20 1.96 9.52
C LYS A 16 2.16 2.16 8.00
N GLU A 17 2.92 1.37 7.24
CA GLU A 17 2.89 1.41 5.78
C GLU A 17 1.50 1.05 5.24
N LEU A 18 0.83 0.05 5.80
CA LEU A 18 -0.54 -0.30 5.43
C LEU A 18 -1.51 0.88 5.61
N MET A 19 -1.36 1.61 6.71
CA MET A 19 -2.18 2.79 6.99
C MET A 19 -1.89 3.91 5.98
N GLN A 20 -0.63 4.09 5.62
CA GLN A 20 -0.18 5.07 4.65
C GLN A 20 -0.68 4.76 3.22
N LEU A 21 -0.54 3.50 2.78
CA LEU A 21 -1.04 3.02 1.49
C LEU A 21 -2.58 3.14 1.38
N LYS A 22 -3.32 2.91 2.47
CA LYS A 22 -4.76 3.13 2.51
C LYS A 22 -5.13 4.61 2.36
N LYS A 23 -4.35 5.51 2.97
CA LYS A 23 -4.55 6.95 2.86
C LYS A 23 -4.26 7.44 1.44
N GLU A 24 -3.15 7.02 0.84
CA GLU A 24 -2.85 7.32 -0.57
C GLU A 24 -3.94 6.79 -1.52
N LEU A 25 -4.49 5.60 -1.26
CA LEU A 25 -5.59 5.06 -2.04
C LEU A 25 -6.87 5.89 -1.89
N PHE A 26 -7.13 6.45 -0.71
CA PHE A 26 -8.24 7.37 -0.48
C PHE A 26 -8.03 8.68 -1.23
N ASP A 27 -6.85 9.28 -1.14
CA ASP A 27 -6.49 10.51 -1.82
C ASP A 27 -6.56 10.34 -3.35
N LEU A 28 -6.13 9.19 -3.88
CA LEU A 28 -6.28 8.86 -5.31
C LEU A 28 -7.73 8.67 -5.73
N LYS A 29 -8.58 8.08 -4.90
CA LYS A 29 -10.02 7.99 -5.18
C LYS A 29 -10.67 9.36 -5.17
N PHE A 30 -10.29 10.20 -4.21
CA PHE A 30 -10.80 11.56 -4.07
C PHE A 30 -10.42 12.43 -5.27
N GLY A 31 -9.16 12.34 -5.73
CA GLY A 31 -8.73 13.01 -6.95
C GLY A 31 -9.40 12.47 -8.22
N LEU A 32 -9.79 11.18 -8.23
CA LEU A 32 -10.48 10.57 -9.35
C LEU A 32 -11.90 11.13 -9.49
N GLU A 33 -12.61 11.29 -8.37
CA GLU A 33 -13.92 11.96 -8.33
C GLU A 33 -13.85 13.42 -8.78
N ASN A 34 -12.77 14.13 -8.44
CA ASN A 34 -12.53 15.50 -8.90
C ASN A 34 -12.06 15.58 -10.37
N GLY A 35 -11.81 14.45 -11.03
CA GLY A 35 -11.36 14.42 -12.43
C GLY A 35 -9.90 14.86 -12.66
N GLU A 36 -9.12 15.07 -11.59
CA GLU A 36 -7.73 15.53 -11.67
C GLU A 36 -6.71 14.38 -11.73
N VAL A 37 -7.15 13.13 -11.61
CA VAL A 37 -6.24 11.99 -11.63
C VAL A 37 -5.72 11.72 -13.04
N LYS A 38 -4.46 12.08 -13.23
CA LYS A 38 -3.71 11.87 -14.48
C LYS A 38 -3.17 10.45 -14.64
N ASP A 39 -3.10 9.68 -13.55
CA ASP A 39 -2.28 8.45 -13.53
C ASP A 39 -2.98 7.26 -12.84
N LEU A 40 -3.89 6.62 -13.58
CA LEU A 40 -4.67 5.45 -13.14
C LEU A 40 -3.80 4.23 -12.79
N SER A 41 -2.57 4.17 -13.32
CA SER A 41 -1.60 3.11 -13.07
C SER A 41 -1.24 2.98 -11.59
N GLN A 42 -1.35 4.07 -10.82
CA GLN A 42 -1.04 4.09 -9.39
C GLN A 42 -2.01 3.24 -8.57
N PHE A 43 -3.29 3.13 -8.97
CA PHE A 43 -4.25 2.26 -8.32
C PHE A 43 -3.79 0.80 -8.32
N GLY A 44 -3.26 0.31 -9.45
CA GLY A 44 -2.76 -1.05 -9.58
C GLY A 44 -1.52 -1.30 -8.73
N LYS A 45 -0.62 -0.31 -8.64
CA LYS A 45 0.59 -0.38 -7.81
C LYS A 45 0.24 -0.43 -6.33
N ILE A 46 -0.60 0.48 -5.85
CA ILE A 46 -0.99 0.56 -4.43
C ILE A 46 -1.76 -0.70 -3.99
N ARG A 47 -2.64 -1.24 -4.84
CA ARG A 47 -3.31 -2.52 -4.53
C ARG A 47 -2.31 -3.67 -4.40
N LYS A 48 -1.33 -3.76 -5.30
CA LYS A 48 -0.28 -4.79 -5.23
C LYS A 48 0.61 -4.62 -4.00
N ASP A 49 1.00 -3.40 -3.68
CA ASP A 49 1.84 -3.12 -2.51
C ASP A 49 1.08 -3.39 -1.20
N THR A 50 -0.21 -3.01 -1.12
CA THR A 50 -1.11 -3.38 0.00
C THR A 50 -1.18 -4.90 0.20
N ALA A 51 -1.39 -5.65 -0.88
CA ALA A 51 -1.47 -7.12 -0.82
C ALA A 51 -0.14 -7.75 -0.36
N ARG A 52 1.00 -7.19 -0.78
CA ARG A 52 2.33 -7.63 -0.32
C ARG A 52 2.51 -7.38 1.18
N CYS A 53 2.19 -6.19 1.68
CA CYS A 53 2.26 -5.88 3.12
C CYS A 53 1.41 -6.85 3.94
N LEU A 54 0.16 -7.11 3.52
CA LEU A 54 -0.73 -8.08 4.18
C LEU A 54 -0.14 -9.51 4.19
N THR A 55 0.48 -9.92 3.08
CA THR A 55 1.11 -11.24 2.98
C THR A 55 2.28 -11.37 3.95
N PHE A 56 3.14 -10.36 4.06
CA PHE A 56 4.27 -10.37 4.98
C PHE A 56 3.83 -10.28 6.45
N LEU A 57 2.79 -9.51 6.78
CA LEU A 57 2.20 -9.52 8.12
C LEU A 57 1.73 -10.92 8.51
N LYS A 58 1.03 -11.61 7.60
CA LYS A 58 0.58 -12.98 7.84
C LYS A 58 1.73 -13.97 7.98
N GLN A 59 2.84 -13.76 7.27
CA GLN A 59 4.05 -14.57 7.41
C GLN A 59 4.81 -14.32 8.72
N LYS A 60 4.64 -13.16 9.36
CA LYS A 60 5.28 -12.84 10.66
C LYS A 60 4.45 -13.29 11.87
N GLN A 61 3.13 -13.33 11.70
CA GLN A 61 2.20 -13.83 12.71
C GLN A 61 2.12 -15.36 12.78
N ALA A 62 2.59 -16.06 11.74
CA ALA A 62 2.61 -17.53 11.63
C ALA A 62 3.97 -18.10 12.04
#